data_AF-A0A0C3N2V4-F1
#
_entry.id   AF-A0A0C3N2V4-F1
#
_cell.length_a   1.000
_cell.length_b   1.000
_cell.length_c   1.000
_cell.angle_alpha   90.00
_cell.angle_beta   90.00
_cell.angle_gamma   90.00
#
_symmetry.space_group_name_H-M   'P 1'
#
loop_
_entity.id
_entity.type
_entity.pdbx_description
1 polymer ?
#
loop_
_entity_poly.entity_id
_entity_poly.type
_entity_poly.pdbx_seq_one_letter_code
_entity_poly.pdbx_strand_id
1 'polypeptide(L)' 'PTTSSNITLPGVILQTYSASTEGIVLTALSAAPFCCHEDLLTMSREKLEGVVRALNEKLPQRMRI' A
#
# COMPACT_ATOMS: atom_id res chain seq x y z
N PRO A 1 -18.04 26.02 11.56
CA PRO A 1 -16.67 25.64 11.96
C PRO A 1 -16.61 24.14 12.28
N THR A 2 -16.46 23.31 11.25
CA THR A 2 -16.32 21.85 11.39
C THR A 2 -14.84 21.52 11.39
N THR A 3 -14.34 21.11 12.54
CA THR A 3 -12.94 20.72 12.79
C THR A 3 -12.63 19.47 11.96
N SER A 4 -11.90 19.64 10.85
CA SER A 4 -11.33 18.53 10.10
C SER A 4 -10.26 17.86 10.98
N SER A 5 -10.66 16.78 11.65
CA SER A 5 -9.74 15.91 12.36
C SER A 5 -8.76 15.34 11.34
N ASN A 6 -7.52 15.85 11.31
CA ASN A 6 -6.41 15.21 10.62
C ASN A 6 -6.12 13.88 11.30
N ILE A 7 -6.85 12.83 10.91
CA ILE A 7 -6.53 11.46 11.28
C ILE A 7 -5.28 11.10 10.49
N THR A 8 -4.11 11.29 11.09
CA THR A 8 -2.88 10.69 10.60
C THR A 8 -3.02 9.19 10.80
N LEU A 9 -3.49 8.48 9.78
CA LEU A 9 -3.47 7.02 9.76
C LEU A 9 -2.02 6.58 10.01
N PRO A 10 -1.77 5.61 10.92
CA PRO A 10 -0.43 5.14 11.16
C PRO A 10 0.12 4.58 9.85
N GLY A 11 1.29 5.09 9.44
CA GLY A 11 1.98 4.58 8.26
C GLY A 11 2.19 3.07 8.38
N VAL A 12 2.12 2.37 7.25
CA VAL A 12 2.30 0.92 7.18
C VAL A 12 3.65 0.62 6.57
N ILE A 13 4.37 -0.34 7.13
CA ILE A 13 5.60 -0.86 6.52
C ILE A 13 5.30 -2.19 5.86
N LEU A 14 5.55 -2.27 4.55
CA LEU A 14 5.55 -3.53 3.82
C LEU A 14 6.96 -4.13 3.87
N GLN A 15 7.08 -5.30 4.47
CA GLN A 15 8.32 -6.06 4.50
C GLN A 15 8.31 -7.12 3.39
N THR A 16 9.34 -7.15 2.56
CA THR A 16 9.49 -8.17 1.52
C THR A 16 10.93 -8.65 1.45
N TYR A 17 11.12 -9.97 1.45
CA TYR A 17 12.42 -10.55 1.16
C TYR A 17 12.71 -10.43 -0.34
N SER A 18 13.89 -9.91 -0.68
CA SER A 18 14.37 -9.80 -2.04
C SER A 18 15.57 -10.71 -2.25
N ALA A 19 15.34 -11.81 -2.97
CA ALA A 19 16.38 -12.78 -3.30
C ALA A 19 17.54 -12.16 -4.10
N SER A 20 17.26 -11.17 -4.96
CA SER A 20 18.28 -10.51 -5.79
C SER A 20 19.27 -9.65 -5.00
N THR A 21 18.91 -9.22 -3.79
CA THR A 21 19.78 -8.46 -2.90
C THR A 21 20.10 -9.22 -1.62
N GLU A 22 19.72 -10.50 -1.53
CA GLU A 22 19.77 -11.33 -0.32
C GLU A 22 19.41 -10.57 0.96
N GLY A 23 18.28 -9.85 0.92
CA GLY A 23 17.98 -8.86 1.96
C GLY A 23 16.49 -8.55 2.11
N ILE A 24 16.17 -7.85 3.19
CA ILE A 24 14.83 -7.39 3.49
C ILE A 24 14.64 -5.97 2.96
N VAL A 25 13.65 -5.79 2.08
CA VAL A 25 13.20 -4.48 1.61
C VAL A 25 12.05 -4.03 2.49
N LEU A 26 12.21 -2.87 3.12
CA LEU A 26 11.16 -2.19 3.88
C LEU A 26 10.61 -1.04 3.03
N THR A 27 9.32 -1.10 2.70
CA THR A 27 8.63 -0.01 1.98
C THR A 27 7.67 0.68 2.93
N ALA A 28 7.92 1.96 3.22
CA ALA A 28 7.02 2.76 4.04
C ALA A 28 5.90 3.37 3.20
N LEU A 29 4.66 3.09 3.59
CA LEU A 29 3.44 3.64 3.01
C LEU A 29 2.82 4.62 4.01
N SER A 30 2.47 5.81 3.56
CA SER A 30 1.81 6.82 4.40
C SER A 30 0.42 6.41 4.87
N ALA A 31 -0.21 5.45 4.18
CA ALA A 31 -1.45 4.80 4.57
C ALA A 31 -1.54 3.41 3.91
N ALA A 32 -2.31 2.51 4.50
CA ALA A 32 -2.67 1.27 3.82
C ALA A 32 -3.54 1.58 2.58
N PRO A 33 -3.27 0.99 1.41
CA PRO A 33 -4.05 1.26 0.21
C PRO A 33 -5.43 0.56 0.22
N PHE A 34 -5.68 -0.28 1.22
CA PHE A 34 -6.98 -0.90 1.54
C PHE A 34 -7.09 -1.07 3.07
N CYS A 35 -8.30 -1.04 3.62
CA CYS A 35 -8.51 -1.09 5.07
C CYS A 35 -8.60 -2.52 5.64
N CYS A 36 -8.96 -3.52 4.84
CA CYS A 36 -9.02 -4.91 5.25
C CYS A 36 -8.86 -5.89 4.06
N HIS A 37 -8.50 -7.14 4.36
CA HIS A 37 -8.32 -8.19 3.36
C HIS A 37 -9.63 -8.55 2.64
N GLU A 38 -10.75 -8.54 3.37
CA GLU A 38 -12.08 -8.85 2.83
C GLU A 38 -12.55 -7.82 1.80
N ASP A 39 -12.27 -6.54 2.02
CA ASP A 39 -12.59 -5.47 1.06
C ASP A 39 -11.80 -5.68 -0.24
N LEU A 40 -10.53 -6.08 -0.16
CA LEU A 40 -9.73 -6.35 -1.37
C LEU A 40 -10.31 -7.47 -2.25
N LEU A 41 -10.89 -8.52 -1.66
CA LEU A 41 -11.50 -9.63 -2.40
C LEU A 41 -12.86 -9.28 -3.00
N THR A 42 -13.56 -8.31 -2.41
CA THR A 42 -14.92 -7.91 -2.79
C THR A 42 -14.98 -6.61 -3.60
N MET A 43 -13.85 -5.89 -3.70
CA MET A 43 -13.70 -4.66 -4.48
C MET A 43 -13.99 -4.87 -5.98
N SER A 44 -14.59 -3.85 -6.60
CA SER A 44 -14.72 -3.81 -8.06
C SER A 44 -13.34 -3.72 -8.73
N ARG A 45 -13.28 -4.13 -10.00
CA ARG A 45 -12.05 -4.07 -10.79
C ARG A 45 -11.45 -2.66 -10.85
N GLU A 46 -12.26 -1.61 -11.00
CA GLU A 46 -11.71 -0.24 -11.08
C GLU A 46 -11.06 0.18 -9.75
N LYS A 47 -11.63 -0.25 -8.62
CA LYS A 47 -11.03 0.00 -7.29
C LYS A 47 -9.73 -0.77 -7.12
N LEU A 48 -9.68 -2.03 -7.54
CA LEU A 48 -8.45 -2.84 -7.53
C LEU A 48 -7.35 -2.21 -8.39
N GLU A 49 -7.67 -1.71 -9.57
CA GLU A 49 -6.70 -1.00 -10.43
C GLU A 49 -6.15 0.27 -9.75
N GLY A 50 -6.99 0.99 -9.00
CA GLY A 50 -6.57 2.11 -8.17
C GLY A 50 -5.59 1.72 -7.06
N VAL A 51 -5.87 0.63 -6.34
CA VAL A 51 -4.98 0.06 -5.31
C VAL A 51 -3.64 -0.34 -5.91
N VAL A 52 -3.64 -1.06 -7.03
CA VAL A 52 -2.43 -1.49 -7.74
C VAL A 52 -1.59 -0.29 -8.18
N ARG A 53 -2.22 0.75 -8.73
CA ARG A 53 -1.52 1.97 -9.12
C ARG A 53 -0.84 2.66 -7.93
N ALA A 54 -1.57 2.84 -6.83
CA ALA A 54 -1.04 3.46 -5.62
C ALA A 54 0.13 2.67 -5.02
N LEU A 55 0.06 1.33 -5.03
CA LEU A 55 1.17 0.47 -4.63
C LEU A 55 2.38 0.65 -5.54
N ASN A 56 2.18 0.56 -6.86
CA ASN A 56 3.26 0.64 -7.84
C ASN A 56 3.99 1.99 -7.83
N GLU A 57 3.31 3.09 -7.49
CA GLU A 57 3.93 4.41 -7.30
C GLU A 57 4.89 4.44 -6.11
N LYS A 58 4.65 3.64 -5.07
CA LYS A 58 5.46 3.60 -3.84
C LYS A 58 6.49 2.47 -3.85
N LEU A 59 6.31 1.46 -4.69
CA LEU A 59 7.23 0.35 -4.80
C LEU A 59 8.42 0.66 -5.74
N PRO A 60 9.63 0.15 -5.42
CA PRO A 60 10.73 0.14 -6.37
C PRO A 60 10.32 -0.56 -7.67
N GLN A 61 10.84 -0.11 -8.80
CA GLN A 61 10.44 -0.62 -10.13
C GLN A 61 10.47 -2.16 -10.23
N ARG A 62 11.45 -2.79 -9.60
CA ARG A 62 11.62 -4.26 -9.57
C ARG A 62 10.56 -5.04 -8.78
N MET A 63 9.72 -4.35 -8.00
CA MET A 63 8.71 -4.92 -7.10
C MET A 63 7.27 -4.53 -7.49
N ARG A 64 7.12 -3.82 -8.60
CA ARG A 64 5.79 -3.45 -9.11
C ARG A 64 5.05 -4.69 -9.62
N ILE A 65 3.73 -4.70 -9.43
CA ILE A 65 2.80 -5.77 -9.81
C ILE A 65 1.97 -5.40 -11.03
#